data_AF-A0A352WH72-F1
#
_entry.id   AF-A0A352WH72-F1
#
_cell.length_a   1.000
_cell.length_b   1.000
_cell.length_c   1.000
_cell.angle_alpha   90.00
_cell.angle_beta   90.00
_cell.angle_gamma   90.00
#
_symmetry.space_group_name_H-M   'P 1'
#
loop_
_entity.id
_entity.type
_entity.pdbx_description
1 polymer ?
#
loop_
_entity_poly.entity_id
_entity_poly.type
_entity_poly.pdbx_seq_one_letter_code
_entity_poly.pdbx_strand_id
1 'polypeptide(L)' 'MKVLIVGGGGREHAITWAVAKSPRVDKIYAAPGNAGIADYAECADISVMDA' A
#
# COMPACT_ATOMS: atom_id res chain seq x y z
N MET A 1 -11.18 -9.08 -1.35
CA MET A 1 -11.02 -8.11 -0.23
C MET A 1 -10.29 -6.85 -0.68
N LYS A 2 -10.70 -5.67 -0.18
CA LYS A 2 -9.93 -4.43 -0.35
C LYS A 2 -8.99 -4.21 0.85
N VAL A 3 -7.72 -3.92 0.60
CA VAL A 3 -6.69 -3.75 1.63
C VAL A 3 -6.12 -2.33 1.58
N LEU A 4 -5.89 -1.73 2.74
CA LEU A 4 -5.18 -0.45 2.88
C LEU A 4 -3.86 -0.68 3.62
N ILE A 5 -2.76 -0.22 3.03
CA ILE A 5 -1.44 -0.18 3.64
C ILE A 5 -1.15 1.25 4.10
N VAL A 6 -0.72 1.40 5.35
CA VAL A 6 -0.46 2.70 5.97
C VAL A 6 1.05 2.90 6.08
N GLY A 7 1.57 3.91 5.39
CA GLY A 7 2.99 4.24 5.28
C GLY A 7 3.54 4.17 3.85
N GLY A 8 4.82 4.53 3.70
CA GLY A 8 5.53 4.62 2.41
C GLY A 8 6.99 4.18 2.49
N GLY A 9 7.38 3.42 3.51
CA GLY A 9 8.74 2.92 3.68
C GLY A 9 8.98 1.59 2.97
N GLY A 10 10.21 1.06 3.09
CA GLY A 10 10.58 -0.23 2.53
C GLY A 10 9.83 -1.42 3.14
N ARG A 11 9.45 -1.32 4.43
CA ARG A 11 8.62 -2.33 5.10
C ARG A 11 7.23 -2.41 4.47
N GLU A 12 6.60 -1.26 4.24
CA GLU A 12 5.27 -1.19 3.64
C GLU A 12 5.30 -1.68 2.18
N HIS A 13 6.38 -1.41 1.44
CA HIS A 13 6.59 -2.01 0.12
C HIS A 13 6.63 -3.55 0.22
N ALA A 14 7.47 -4.13 1.08
CA ALA A 14 7.56 -5.58 1.22
C ALA A 14 6.21 -6.23 1.61
N ILE A 15 5.44 -5.58 2.49
CA ILE A 15 4.10 -6.02 2.87
C ILE A 15 3.15 -5.96 1.65
N THR A 16 3.12 -4.83 0.94
CA THR A 16 2.27 -4.63 -0.25
C THR A 16 2.56 -5.70 -1.31
N TRP A 17 3.84 -5.94 -1.60
CA TRP A 17 4.30 -6.97 -2.53
C TRP A 17 3.83 -8.37 -2.15
N ALA A 18 3.87 -8.72 -0.85
CA ALA A 18 3.42 -10.02 -0.38
C ALA A 18 1.89 -10.14 -0.43
N VAL A 19 1.17 -9.09 -0.04
CA VAL A 19 -0.31 -9.03 -0.07
C VAL A 19 -0.85 -9.16 -1.49
N ALA A 20 -0.20 -8.54 -2.48
CA ALA A 20 -0.59 -8.57 -3.90
C ALA A 20 -0.62 -9.99 -4.50
N LYS A 21 0.03 -10.97 -3.87
CA LYS A 21 0.04 -12.37 -4.33
C LYS A 21 -1.16 -13.19 -3.86
N SER A 22 -1.93 -12.68 -2.90
CA SER A 22 -3.06 -13.41 -2.34
C SER A 22 -4.25 -13.40 -3.31
N PRO A 23 -4.81 -14.56 -3.69
CA PRO A 23 -5.98 -14.62 -4.57
C PRO A 23 -7.26 -14.08 -3.90
N ARG A 24 -7.21 -13.74 -2.62
CA ARG A 24 -8.33 -13.16 -1.86
C ARG A 24 -8.34 -11.62 -1.93
N VAL A 25 -7.34 -11.00 -2.52
CA VAL A 25 -7.20 -9.54 -2.60
C VAL A 25 -7.73 -9.06 -3.95
N ASP A 26 -8.69 -8.14 -3.90
CA ASP A 26 -9.30 -7.56 -5.11
C ASP A 26 -8.62 -6.24 -5.47
N LYS A 27 -8.21 -5.47 -4.46
CA LYS A 27 -7.56 -4.15 -4.63
C LYS A 27 -6.74 -3.78 -3.41
N ILE A 28 -5.59 -3.13 -3.64
CA ILE A 28 -4.74 -2.58 -2.60
C ILE A 28 -4.66 -1.06 -2.76
N TYR A 29 -4.75 -0.36 -1.64
CA TYR A 29 -4.50 1.05 -1.50
C TYR A 29 -3.29 1.26 -0.59
N ALA A 30 -2.56 2.34 -0.77
CA ALA A 30 -1.51 2.77 0.13
C ALA A 30 -1.64 4.26 0.46
N ALA A 31 -1.30 4.65 1.69
CA ALA A 31 -1.35 6.05 2.13
C ALA A 31 -0.15 6.38 3.03
N PRO A 32 0.81 7.25 2.61
CA PRO A 32 0.90 7.87 1.29
C PRO A 32 1.45 6.94 0.20
N GLY A 33 2.08 5.82 0.57
CA GLY A 33 2.81 4.97 -0.38
C GLY A 33 4.12 5.60 -0.88
N ASN A 34 4.71 4.97 -1.89
CA ASN A 34 5.90 5.44 -2.60
C ASN A 34 5.90 4.89 -4.05
N ALA A 35 6.90 5.24 -4.85
CA ALA A 35 7.00 4.82 -6.24
C ALA A 35 7.00 3.29 -6.45
N GLY A 36 7.65 2.52 -5.56
CA GLY A 36 7.65 1.06 -5.67
C GLY A 36 6.35 0.40 -5.17
N ILE A 37 5.67 1.01 -4.20
CA ILE A 37 4.34 0.58 -3.75
C ILE A 37 3.30 0.78 -4.87
N ALA A 38 3.47 1.82 -5.70
CA ALA A 38 2.57 2.13 -6.81
C ALA A 38 2.50 1.02 -7.88
N ASP A 39 3.49 0.13 -7.94
CA ASP A 39 3.46 -1.05 -8.82
C ASP A 39 2.40 -2.09 -8.41
N TYR A 40 1.93 -2.03 -7.16
CA TYR A 40 1.03 -3.03 -6.57
C TYR A 40 -0.23 -2.44 -5.93
N ALA A 41 -0.24 -1.13 -5.64
CA ALA A 41 -1.32 -0.46 -4.92
C ALA A 41 -1.60 0.94 -5.47
N GLU A 42 -2.84 1.41 -5.31
CA GLU A 42 -3.19 2.81 -5.57
C GLU A 42 -2.75 3.68 -4.40
N CYS A 43 -1.82 4.61 -4.64
CA CYS A 43 -1.32 5.54 -3.62
C CYS A 43 -2.24 6.75 -3.48
N ALA A 44 -2.81 6.94 -2.30
CA ALA A 44 -3.59 8.11 -1.91
C ALA A 44 -2.71 9.12 -1.19
N ASP A 45 -2.82 10.39 -1.56
CA ASP A 45 -2.10 11.49 -0.91
C ASP A 45 -2.72 11.83 0.46
N ILE A 46 -2.48 10.95 1.42
CA ILE A 46 -2.96 11.07 2.81
C ILE A 46 -1.74 10.86 3.72
N SER A 47 -1.47 11.87 4.55
CA SER A 47 -0.40 11.81 5.56
C SER A 47 -0.67 10.70 6.57
N VAL A 48 0.41 10.04 7.02
CA VAL A 48 0.36 9.05 8.12
C VAL A 48 0.27 9.72 9.49
N MET A 49 0.63 11.00 9.56
CA MET A 49 0.65 11.80 10.78
C MET A 49 -0.41 12.89 10.69
N ASP A 50 -0.96 13.24 11.86
CA ASP A 50 -1.76 14.45 12.00
C ASP A 50 -0.89 15.70 11.78
N ALA A 51 -1.52 16.80 11.37
CA ALA A 51 -0.90 18.11 11.22
C ALA A 51 -0.73 18.83 12.56
#